data_AF-A0A436SI17-F1
#
_entry.id   AF-A0A436SI17-F1
#
_cell.length_a   1.000
_cell.length_b   1.000
_cell.length_c   1.000
_cell.angle_alpha   90.00
_cell.angle_beta   90.00
_cell.angle_gamma   90.00
#
_symmetry.space_group_name_H-M   'P 1'
#
loop_
_entity.id
_entity.type
_entity.pdbx_description
1 polymer ?
#
loop_
_entity_poly.entity_id
_entity_poly.type
_entity_poly.pdbx_seq_one_letter_code
_entity_poly.pdbx_strand_id
1 'polypeptide(L)'
;MYLRRIMLNNIRDFSDFEVNFENPDDKSARLWTLLVGGNGVGKTTLLRAVALGFASEADANAMIASPLARMINDQNRPASIHLEISEKRDDKNFEILETIIDWVDDHEAVRTIRKLPSWASKAFVAGYGVARIRTGRDSVRPRRLIDSAETLFFYDSLLTPVELTMRRLQDFVGTEKYDLAMRNLIEALDLPPHTEISFPAGGGVEIRSGPDRAPHRLEHWADGYRLNFTWIADFFGAAMAADALTRDGTLRGLLLLDEIEQHTHPNIQDTLVIELKKLWPELQVIATTHSPLVVLGTDPSELVVLKRDHLGKVNAELGPSSFVGFTAEDILTDKAIFDTDARSVSDKAMLDQYKKLTERDDDDLQPDERKELAQLSSRLRGLTGRSTPDGQEASHRAVDEDEANLVNDLKALREKYGL
;
A
#
# COMPACT_ATOMS: atom_id res chain seq x y z
N MET A 1 -4.69 5.79 21.24
CA MET A 1 -4.67 6.94 20.31
C MET A 1 -5.03 6.44 18.93
N TYR A 2 -5.94 7.13 18.24
CA TYR A 2 -6.32 6.84 16.87
C TYR A 2 -6.41 8.14 16.07
N LEU A 3 -5.90 8.14 14.84
CA LEU A 3 -6.12 9.21 13.87
C LEU A 3 -7.53 9.07 13.29
N ARG A 4 -8.28 10.17 13.29
CA ARG A 4 -9.66 10.26 12.84
C ARG A 4 -9.75 10.95 11.48
N ARG A 5 -8.96 12.00 11.31
CA ARG A 5 -8.99 12.84 10.11
C ARG A 5 -7.66 13.55 9.96
N ILE A 6 -7.30 13.83 8.72
CA ILE A 6 -6.23 14.77 8.37
C ILE A 6 -6.75 15.77 7.35
N MET A 7 -6.41 17.04 7.56
CA MET A 7 -6.61 18.12 6.60
C MET A 7 -5.26 18.73 6.26
N LEU A 8 -4.99 18.90 4.97
CA LEU A 8 -3.74 19.43 4.43
C LEU A 8 -4.03 20.68 3.61
N ASN A 9 -3.29 21.75 3.88
CA ASN A 9 -3.33 22.97 3.09
C ASN A 9 -1.95 23.31 2.58
N ASN A 10 -1.83 23.57 1.28
CA ASN A 10 -0.57 23.95 0.62
C ASN A 10 0.59 22.94 0.79
N ILE A 11 0.27 21.63 0.88
CA ILE A 11 1.25 20.54 1.05
C ILE A 11 1.44 19.79 -0.27
N ARG A 12 2.54 20.01 -1.00
CA ARG A 12 2.90 19.43 -2.31
C ARG A 12 1.69 19.31 -3.26
N ASP A 13 1.21 18.10 -3.51
CA ASP A 13 0.08 17.83 -4.40
C ASP A 13 -1.28 18.28 -3.85
N PHE A 14 -1.34 18.62 -2.56
CA PHE A 14 -2.54 18.95 -1.80
C PHE A 14 -2.64 20.47 -1.56
N SER A 15 -3.36 21.17 -2.43
CA SER A 15 -3.66 22.60 -2.22
C SER A 15 -4.62 22.82 -1.05
N ASP A 16 -5.64 21.97 -0.95
CA ASP A 16 -6.66 21.87 0.10
C ASP A 16 -7.21 20.45 0.04
N PHE A 17 -6.99 19.63 1.05
CA PHE A 17 -7.29 18.20 1.02
C PHE A 17 -7.74 17.71 2.37
N GLU A 18 -8.70 16.79 2.36
CA GLU A 18 -9.22 16.13 3.55
C GLU A 18 -9.34 14.62 3.27
N VAL A 19 -8.95 13.81 4.26
CA VAL A 19 -9.28 12.38 4.28
C VAL A 19 -9.69 11.95 5.68
N ASN A 20 -10.73 11.13 5.73
CA ASN A 20 -11.34 10.61 6.95
C ASN A 20 -10.93 9.13 7.16
N PHE A 21 -10.49 8.82 8.38
CA PHE A 21 -10.06 7.50 8.84
C PHE A 21 -11.07 6.86 9.79
N GLU A 22 -12.34 7.23 9.70
CA GLU A 22 -13.45 6.68 10.45
C GLU A 22 -14.20 5.64 9.60
N ASN A 23 -14.81 4.68 10.28
CA ASN A 23 -15.75 3.77 9.65
C ASN A 23 -17.00 4.54 9.21
N PRO A 24 -17.49 4.30 7.98
CA PRO A 24 -18.67 5.01 7.48
C PRO A 24 -19.91 4.85 8.37
N ASP A 25 -20.09 3.63 8.92
CA ASP A 25 -21.30 3.18 9.61
C ASP A 25 -21.42 3.69 11.05
N ASP A 26 -20.39 3.49 11.87
CA ASP A 26 -20.44 3.77 13.32
C ASP A 26 -19.57 4.95 13.74
N LYS A 27 -18.83 5.56 12.80
CA LYS A 27 -17.85 6.61 13.04
C LYS A 27 -16.75 6.20 14.02
N SER A 28 -16.53 4.93 14.30
CA SER A 28 -15.35 4.49 15.05
C SER A 28 -14.09 4.70 14.22
N ALA A 29 -12.92 4.83 14.86
CA ALA A 29 -11.68 4.96 14.12
C ALA A 29 -11.40 3.65 13.38
N ARG A 30 -11.12 3.75 12.09
CA ARG A 30 -10.79 2.62 11.23
C ARG A 30 -9.38 2.18 11.56
N LEU A 31 -9.23 0.88 11.83
CA LEU A 31 -7.93 0.31 12.15
C LEU A 31 -7.07 0.09 10.91
N TRP A 32 -7.68 -0.08 9.74
CA TRP A 32 -6.94 -0.29 8.50
C TRP A 32 -7.40 0.67 7.41
N THR A 33 -6.47 1.38 6.79
CA THR A 33 -6.75 2.19 5.61
C THR A 33 -5.71 1.90 4.55
N LEU A 34 -6.17 1.36 3.42
CA LEU A 34 -5.32 1.13 2.26
C LEU A 34 -5.52 2.27 1.27
N LEU A 35 -4.47 3.04 1.06
CA LEU A 35 -4.41 4.16 0.13
C LEU A 35 -3.95 3.68 -1.25
N VAL A 36 -4.79 3.91 -2.26
CA VAL A 36 -4.48 3.64 -3.66
C VAL A 36 -4.69 4.87 -4.51
N GLY A 37 -4.21 4.83 -5.75
CA GLY A 37 -4.36 5.90 -6.71
C GLY A 37 -3.18 5.98 -7.66
N GLY A 38 -3.36 6.74 -8.74
CA GLY A 38 -2.38 6.88 -9.82
C GLY A 38 -1.02 7.40 -9.36
N ASN A 39 -0.06 7.40 -10.28
CA ASN A 39 1.27 7.93 -10.00
C ASN A 39 1.21 9.44 -9.71
N GLY A 40 1.95 9.90 -8.70
CA GLY A 40 2.05 11.32 -8.36
C GLY A 40 0.78 11.94 -7.74
N VAL A 41 -0.12 11.15 -7.15
CA VAL A 41 -1.27 11.66 -6.36
C VAL A 41 -0.94 11.94 -4.89
N GLY A 42 0.34 11.81 -4.49
CA GLY A 42 0.79 12.19 -3.15
C GLY A 42 0.62 11.13 -2.05
N LYS A 43 0.50 9.82 -2.37
CA LYS A 43 0.38 8.73 -1.37
C LYS A 43 1.46 8.77 -0.28
N THR A 44 2.74 8.75 -0.68
CA THR A 44 3.88 8.89 0.24
C THR A 44 3.87 10.24 0.97
N THR A 45 3.48 11.32 0.28
CA THR A 45 3.35 12.66 0.87
C THR A 45 2.33 12.66 2.01
N LEU A 46 1.20 11.98 1.85
CA LEU A 46 0.17 11.86 2.88
C LEU A 46 0.70 11.13 4.11
N LEU A 47 1.42 10.00 3.94
CA LEU A 47 2.07 9.30 5.06
C LEU A 47 3.08 10.20 5.77
N ARG A 48 3.93 10.91 5.03
CA ARG A 48 4.90 11.87 5.60
C ARG A 48 4.20 13.00 6.35
N ALA A 49 3.08 13.52 5.85
CA ALA A 49 2.32 14.57 6.51
C ALA A 49 1.72 14.08 7.83
N VAL A 50 1.19 12.85 7.87
CA VAL A 50 0.72 12.22 9.12
C VAL A 50 1.88 12.13 10.12
N ALA A 51 3.05 11.62 9.70
CA ALA A 51 4.23 11.52 10.58
C ALA A 51 4.69 12.88 11.12
N LEU A 52 4.77 13.91 10.27
CA LEU A 52 5.12 15.29 10.68
C LEU A 52 4.09 15.90 11.64
N GLY A 53 2.80 15.63 11.45
CA GLY A 53 1.75 16.14 12.32
C GLY A 53 1.80 15.56 13.75
N PHE A 54 2.34 14.35 13.92
CA PHE A 54 2.57 13.73 15.24
C PHE A 54 3.94 14.06 15.84
N ALA A 55 4.91 14.48 15.03
CA ALA A 55 6.26 14.75 15.49
C ALA A 55 6.32 15.97 16.43
N SER A 56 7.28 15.94 17.36
CA SER A 56 7.66 17.16 18.08
C SER A 56 8.25 18.19 17.11
N GLU A 57 8.19 19.48 17.43
CA GLU A 57 8.76 20.52 16.56
C GLU A 57 10.23 20.24 16.18
N ALA A 58 11.03 19.76 17.13
CA ALA A 58 12.43 19.41 16.88
C ALA A 58 12.58 18.19 15.95
N ASP A 59 11.78 17.14 16.15
CA ASP A 59 11.81 15.95 15.30
C ASP A 59 11.26 16.26 13.89
N ALA A 60 10.21 17.07 13.79
CA ALA A 60 9.61 17.48 12.53
C ALA A 60 10.58 18.31 11.67
N ASN A 61 11.30 19.25 12.29
CA ASN A 61 12.35 20.01 11.59
C ASN A 61 13.51 19.10 11.13
N ALA A 62 13.88 18.09 11.91
CA ALA A 62 14.90 17.13 11.49
C ALA A 62 14.41 16.23 10.33
N MET A 63 13.14 15.82 10.32
CA MET A 63 12.53 15.05 9.23
C MET A 63 12.44 15.85 7.92
N ILE A 64 11.99 17.11 7.99
CA ILE A 64 11.78 17.94 6.79
C ILE A 64 13.10 18.38 6.13
N ALA A 65 14.21 18.32 6.87
CA ALA A 65 15.55 18.55 6.34
C ALA A 65 15.96 17.50 5.29
N SER A 66 15.26 16.36 5.19
CA SER A 66 15.46 15.42 4.09
C SER A 66 15.07 16.07 2.75
N PRO A 67 15.90 15.93 1.70
CA PRO A 67 15.54 16.37 0.35
C PRO A 67 14.26 15.73 -0.19
N LEU A 68 13.91 14.53 0.29
CA LEU A 68 12.68 13.83 -0.11
C LEU A 68 11.43 14.42 0.55
N ALA A 69 11.61 15.16 1.65
CA ALA A 69 10.58 15.59 2.57
C ALA A 69 10.06 17.00 2.34
N ARG A 70 10.50 17.70 1.29
CA ARG A 70 9.97 19.02 0.94
C ARG A 70 8.43 18.96 0.85
N MET A 71 7.75 19.78 1.64
CA MET A 71 6.31 19.75 1.83
C MET A 71 5.55 20.92 1.22
N ILE A 72 6.10 22.13 1.17
CA ILE A 72 5.35 23.31 0.72
C ILE A 72 5.17 23.28 -0.81
N ASN A 73 3.93 23.46 -1.26
CA ASN A 73 3.59 23.61 -2.68
C ASN A 73 3.92 25.03 -3.18
N ASP A 74 3.29 26.05 -2.58
CA ASP A 74 3.51 27.47 -2.87
C ASP A 74 4.31 28.13 -1.74
N GLN A 75 5.58 28.44 -2.02
CA GLN A 75 6.52 29.03 -1.06
C GLN A 75 6.10 30.42 -0.53
N ASN A 76 5.15 31.08 -1.19
CA ASN A 76 4.68 32.40 -0.76
C ASN A 76 3.65 32.34 0.37
N ARG A 77 3.19 31.13 0.74
CA ARG A 77 2.19 30.92 1.77
C ARG A 77 2.64 29.81 2.72
N PRO A 78 2.30 29.91 4.02
CA PRO A 78 2.51 28.79 4.93
C PRO A 78 1.70 27.58 4.48
N ALA A 79 2.18 26.39 4.81
CA ALA A 79 1.43 25.15 4.70
C ALA A 79 0.98 24.68 6.09
N SER A 80 -0.11 23.93 6.15
CA SER A 80 -0.62 23.40 7.40
C SER A 80 -1.05 21.93 7.31
N ILE A 81 -0.83 21.24 8.42
CA ILE A 81 -1.25 19.86 8.67
C ILE A 81 -2.12 19.89 9.92
N HIS A 82 -3.38 19.50 9.78
CA HIS A 82 -4.31 19.39 10.90
C HIS A 82 -4.68 17.93 11.10
N LEU A 83 -4.44 17.39 12.29
CA LEU A 83 -4.83 16.04 12.66
C LEU A 83 -5.93 16.08 13.72
N GLU A 84 -7.01 15.32 13.49
CA GLU A 84 -8.00 15.02 14.53
C GLU A 84 -7.68 13.64 15.13
N ILE A 85 -7.47 13.58 16.44
CA ILE A 85 -7.05 12.36 17.13
C ILE A 85 -7.93 12.07 18.34
N SER A 86 -8.15 10.79 18.63
CA SER A 86 -8.91 10.35 19.81
C SER A 86 -8.10 9.39 20.67
N GLU A 87 -8.42 9.28 21.96
CA GLU A 87 -7.74 8.33 22.86
C GLU A 87 -8.19 6.90 22.55
N LYS A 88 -9.51 6.69 22.50
CA LYS A 88 -10.15 5.42 22.17
C LYS A 88 -10.79 5.44 20.79
N ARG A 89 -11.03 4.25 20.26
CA ARG A 89 -11.54 4.02 18.92
C ARG A 89 -12.94 4.62 18.71
N ASP A 90 -13.80 4.52 19.71
CA ASP A 90 -15.22 4.93 19.62
C ASP A 90 -15.50 6.28 20.29
N ASP A 91 -14.45 7.00 20.69
CA ASP A 91 -14.61 8.32 21.30
C ASP A 91 -15.21 9.31 20.30
N LYS A 92 -16.28 9.99 20.72
CA LYS A 92 -16.89 11.08 19.95
C LYS A 92 -16.11 12.39 20.04
N ASN A 93 -15.29 12.53 21.07
CA ASN A 93 -14.44 13.68 21.27
C ASN A 93 -13.09 13.43 20.61
N PHE A 94 -12.55 14.47 19.99
CA PHE A 94 -11.22 14.45 19.40
C PHE A 94 -10.43 15.68 19.85
N GLU A 95 -9.12 15.55 19.83
CA GLU A 95 -8.17 16.65 19.99
C GLU A 95 -7.59 16.99 18.62
N ILE A 96 -7.32 18.27 18.41
CA ILE A 96 -6.71 18.77 17.19
C ILE A 96 -5.22 19.00 17.45
N LEU A 97 -4.37 18.46 16.56
CA LEU A 97 -2.96 18.82 16.43
C LEU A 97 -2.80 19.67 15.17
N GLU A 98 -2.07 20.77 15.30
CA GLU A 98 -1.83 21.69 14.19
C GLU A 98 -0.33 21.94 14.06
N THR A 99 0.17 21.64 12.86
CA THR A 99 1.55 21.85 12.47
C THR A 99 1.57 22.82 11.29
N ILE A 100 2.31 23.92 11.42
CA ILE A 100 2.55 24.87 10.34
C ILE A 100 3.96 24.66 9.80
N ILE A 101 4.10 24.77 8.48
CA ILE A 101 5.38 24.73 7.79
C ILE A 101 5.53 26.07 7.04
N ASP A 102 6.57 26.81 7.41
CA ASP A 102 6.90 28.12 6.86
C ASP A 102 8.14 28.01 5.95
N TRP A 103 8.25 28.89 4.96
CA TRP A 103 9.48 29.06 4.18
C TRP A 103 10.34 30.14 4.86
N VAL A 104 11.50 29.76 5.39
CA VAL A 104 12.41 30.63 6.16
C VAL A 104 13.82 30.46 5.61
N ASP A 105 14.50 31.55 5.26
CA ASP A 105 15.91 31.54 4.82
C ASP A 105 16.26 30.41 3.83
N ASP A 106 15.49 30.31 2.75
CA ASP A 106 15.63 29.32 1.66
C ASP A 106 15.42 27.84 2.05
N HIS A 107 14.82 27.56 3.20
CA HIS A 107 14.43 26.22 3.62
C HIS A 107 13.04 26.19 4.27
N GLU A 108 12.50 24.98 4.44
CA GLU A 108 11.25 24.78 5.17
C GLU A 108 11.53 24.64 6.66
N ALA A 109 10.78 25.35 7.48
CA ALA A 109 10.84 25.30 8.92
C ALA A 109 9.47 24.91 9.49
N VAL A 110 9.47 23.95 10.40
CA VAL A 110 8.24 23.49 11.05
C VAL A 110 8.04 24.25 12.36
N ARG A 111 6.83 24.75 12.57
CA ARG A 111 6.37 25.34 13.83
C ARG A 111 5.10 24.63 14.28
N THR A 112 5.15 23.97 15.42
CA THR A 112 3.98 23.29 15.98
C THR A 112 3.21 24.25 16.87
N ILE A 113 1.92 24.48 16.60
CA ILE A 113 1.12 25.46 17.37
C ILE A 113 0.62 24.83 18.67
N ARG A 114 0.21 23.55 18.63
CA ARG A 114 -0.45 22.88 19.75
C ARG A 114 0.33 21.64 20.19
N LYS A 115 0.74 21.63 21.46
CA LYS A 115 1.40 20.46 22.07
C LYS A 115 0.44 19.29 22.16
N LEU A 116 0.97 18.08 21.95
CA LEU A 116 0.26 16.82 22.17
C LEU A 116 -0.37 16.80 23.57
N PRO A 117 -1.65 16.38 23.70
CA PRO A 117 -2.23 16.14 25.02
C PRO A 117 -1.44 15.04 25.74
N SER A 118 -1.49 15.01 27.08
CA SER A 118 -0.63 14.14 27.91
C SER A 118 -0.81 12.64 27.64
N TRP A 119 -1.97 12.23 27.14
CA TRP A 119 -2.23 10.85 26.74
C TRP A 119 -1.65 10.54 25.34
N ALA A 120 -1.56 11.52 24.45
CA ALA A 120 -1.00 11.37 23.11
C ALA A 120 0.52 11.55 23.08
N SER A 121 1.12 12.20 24.08
CA SER A 121 2.59 12.29 24.19
C SER A 121 3.28 10.94 24.41
N LYS A 122 2.50 9.89 24.73
CA LYS A 122 2.96 8.49 24.81
C LYS A 122 2.54 7.67 23.60
N ALA A 123 1.86 8.28 22.63
CA ALA A 123 1.36 7.53 21.50
C ALA A 123 2.51 7.18 20.56
N PHE A 124 2.55 5.91 20.19
CA PHE A 124 3.56 5.37 19.31
C PHE A 124 3.12 5.50 17.85
N VAL A 125 3.98 6.13 17.05
CA VAL A 125 3.84 6.23 15.60
C VAL A 125 5.12 5.69 14.98
N ALA A 126 4.99 4.73 14.07
CA ALA A 126 6.09 4.22 13.27
C ALA A 126 5.76 4.33 11.79
N GLY A 127 6.79 4.49 10.98
CA GLY A 127 6.65 4.73 9.56
C GLY A 127 7.74 4.05 8.75
N TYR A 128 7.32 3.26 7.77
CA TYR A 128 8.23 2.59 6.87
C TYR A 128 8.04 3.04 5.43
N GLY A 129 9.09 3.65 4.87
CA GLY A 129 9.15 3.98 3.44
C GLY A 129 9.51 2.78 2.59
N VAL A 130 9.78 3.02 1.31
CA VAL A 130 10.11 1.95 0.36
C VAL A 130 11.50 1.33 0.58
N ALA A 131 12.42 2.07 1.20
CA ALA A 131 13.80 1.61 1.40
C ALA A 131 13.97 0.82 2.71
N ARG A 132 13.39 -0.38 2.79
CA ARG A 132 13.44 -1.27 3.97
C ARG A 132 14.53 -2.35 3.88
N ILE A 133 15.74 -1.99 3.47
CA ILE A 133 16.74 -2.97 3.01
C ILE A 133 17.85 -3.25 4.03
N ARG A 134 18.36 -2.21 4.68
CA ARG A 134 19.64 -2.27 5.38
C ARG A 134 19.42 -2.36 6.88
N THR A 135 20.19 -3.22 7.54
CA THR A 135 20.30 -3.25 8.99
C THR A 135 21.61 -2.61 9.45
N GLY A 136 21.58 -1.98 10.62
CA GLY A 136 22.71 -1.26 11.20
C GLY A 136 23.12 -1.79 12.56
N ARG A 137 24.02 -1.05 13.23
CA ARG A 137 24.28 -1.29 14.66
C ARG A 137 23.12 -0.72 15.45
N ASP A 138 22.66 -1.47 16.45
CA ASP A 138 21.62 -1.00 17.36
C ASP A 138 22.11 0.27 18.07
N SER A 139 21.31 1.33 18.02
CA SER A 139 21.60 2.53 18.78
C SER A 139 21.12 2.32 20.21
N VAL A 140 21.97 2.59 21.21
CA VAL A 140 21.65 2.40 22.64
C VAL A 140 20.64 3.45 23.15
N ARG A 141 20.09 4.30 22.26
CA ARG A 141 19.22 5.42 22.62
C ARG A 141 17.75 4.99 22.57
N PRO A 142 16.89 5.54 23.45
CA PRO A 142 15.45 5.41 23.31
C PRO A 142 15.00 5.95 21.95
N ARG A 143 14.19 5.18 21.21
CA ARG A 143 13.68 5.60 19.91
C ARG A 143 12.64 6.71 20.09
N ARG A 144 12.91 7.86 19.47
CA ARG A 144 11.94 8.93 19.24
C ARG A 144 11.08 8.59 18.02
N LEU A 145 10.07 9.42 17.77
CA LEU A 145 9.23 9.28 16.58
C LEU A 145 10.06 9.37 15.30
N ILE A 146 11.04 10.28 15.23
CA ILE A 146 11.96 10.36 14.09
C ILE A 146 12.71 9.05 13.84
N ASP A 147 13.13 8.35 14.89
CA ASP A 147 13.85 7.09 14.76
C ASP A 147 12.91 5.95 14.30
N SER A 148 11.60 6.05 14.59
CA SER A 148 10.59 5.05 14.23
C SER A 148 9.93 5.29 12.87
N ALA A 149 10.09 6.49 12.30
CA ALA A 149 9.56 6.87 10.98
C ALA A 149 10.67 7.23 9.98
N GLU A 150 11.94 7.03 10.35
CA GLU A 150 13.09 7.56 9.62
C GLU A 150 13.11 7.13 8.15
N THR A 151 12.82 5.86 7.88
CA THR A 151 12.85 5.28 6.52
C THR A 151 11.81 5.88 5.57
N LEU A 152 10.75 6.56 6.07
CA LEU A 152 9.85 7.33 5.22
C LEU A 152 10.53 8.58 4.64
N PHE A 153 11.51 9.13 5.35
CA PHE A 153 12.17 10.39 5.02
C PHE A 153 13.59 10.19 4.48
N PHE A 154 14.32 9.19 4.97
CA PHE A 154 15.73 8.93 4.65
C PHE A 154 15.89 7.47 4.17
N TYR A 155 16.19 7.28 2.88
CA TYR A 155 16.24 5.94 2.28
C TYR A 155 17.53 5.17 2.59
N ASP A 156 18.52 5.83 3.20
CA ASP A 156 19.75 5.23 3.69
C ASP A 156 19.67 4.81 5.16
N SER A 157 18.53 5.04 5.82
CA SER A 157 18.23 4.61 7.18
C SER A 157 18.48 3.13 7.42
N LEU A 158 18.88 2.82 8.64
CA LEU A 158 19.25 1.47 9.05
C LEU A 158 18.21 0.93 10.05
N LEU A 159 17.72 -0.28 9.76
CA LEU A 159 16.86 -1.03 10.65
C LEU A 159 17.68 -1.70 11.77
N THR A 160 17.05 -1.94 12.92
CA THR A 160 17.67 -2.66 14.03
C THR A 160 17.91 -4.13 13.64
N PRO A 161 19.03 -4.75 14.09
CA PRO A 161 19.28 -6.16 13.87
C PRO A 161 18.14 -7.07 14.34
N VAL A 162 17.74 -8.00 13.48
CA VAL A 162 16.64 -8.94 13.71
C VAL A 162 16.90 -9.80 14.93
N GLU A 163 18.08 -10.40 15.05
CA GLU A 163 18.42 -11.29 16.17
C GLU A 163 18.20 -10.61 17.53
N LEU A 164 18.79 -9.43 17.70
CA LEU A 164 18.74 -8.73 18.99
C LEU A 164 17.31 -8.36 19.36
N THR A 165 16.53 -7.92 18.37
CA THR A 165 15.13 -7.53 18.59
C THR A 165 14.28 -8.72 18.98
N MET A 166 14.45 -9.85 18.30
CA MET A 166 13.67 -11.06 18.58
C MET A 166 14.00 -11.65 19.94
N ARG A 167 15.27 -11.64 20.36
CA ARG A 167 15.66 -12.03 21.72
C ARG A 167 15.01 -11.13 22.78
N ARG A 168 15.07 -9.82 22.60
CA ARG A 168 14.42 -8.85 23.51
C ARG A 168 12.91 -9.03 23.55
N LEU A 169 12.29 -9.31 22.40
CA LEU A 169 10.86 -9.58 22.32
C LEU A 169 10.50 -10.82 23.15
N GLN A 170 11.25 -11.92 22.96
CA GLN A 170 11.05 -13.15 23.73
C GLN A 170 11.19 -12.91 25.24
N ASP A 171 12.20 -12.17 25.66
CA ASP A 171 12.42 -11.81 27.07
C ASP A 171 11.28 -10.92 27.63
N PHE A 172 10.70 -10.07 26.78
CA PHE A 172 9.67 -9.10 27.18
C PHE A 172 8.28 -9.72 27.31
N VAL A 173 7.82 -10.48 26.29
CA VAL A 173 6.47 -11.08 26.28
C VAL A 173 6.43 -12.50 26.86
N GLY A 174 7.58 -13.13 27.04
CA GLY A 174 7.70 -14.53 27.45
C GLY A 174 7.50 -15.53 26.31
N THR A 175 7.95 -16.77 26.52
CA THR A 175 8.05 -17.81 25.48
C THR A 175 6.73 -18.12 24.78
N GLU A 176 5.64 -18.32 25.52
CA GLU A 176 4.35 -18.73 24.91
C GLU A 176 3.80 -17.68 23.93
N LYS A 177 3.85 -16.40 24.32
CA LYS A 177 3.40 -15.28 23.49
C LYS A 177 4.34 -15.01 22.33
N TYR A 178 5.63 -15.15 22.57
CA TYR A 178 6.64 -15.08 21.53
C TYR A 178 6.40 -16.16 20.46
N ASP A 179 6.19 -17.41 20.86
CA ASP A 179 5.94 -18.52 19.92
C ASP A 179 4.65 -18.31 19.13
N LEU A 180 3.61 -17.74 19.75
CA LEU A 180 2.39 -17.34 19.04
C LEU A 180 2.66 -16.24 18.01
N ALA A 181 3.37 -15.17 18.38
CA ALA A 181 3.73 -14.09 17.47
C ALA A 181 4.57 -14.60 16.30
N MET A 182 5.54 -15.49 16.57
CA MET A 182 6.37 -16.10 15.53
C MET A 182 5.57 -17.01 14.60
N ARG A 183 4.58 -17.76 15.10
CA ARG A 183 3.68 -18.55 14.25
C ARG A 183 2.83 -17.67 13.34
N ASN A 184 2.22 -16.62 13.89
CA ASN A 184 1.43 -15.68 13.10
C ASN A 184 2.28 -14.97 12.05
N LEU A 185 3.54 -14.65 12.38
CA LEU A 185 4.50 -14.07 11.44
C LEU A 185 4.90 -15.06 10.35
N ILE A 186 5.05 -16.34 10.68
CA ILE A 186 5.33 -17.40 9.71
C ILE A 186 4.17 -17.56 8.73
N GLU A 187 2.93 -17.51 9.23
CA GLU A 187 1.70 -17.53 8.43
C GLU A 187 1.59 -16.27 7.55
N ALA A 188 1.85 -15.09 8.11
CA ALA A 188 1.80 -13.81 7.39
C ALA A 188 2.81 -13.70 6.25
N LEU A 189 3.92 -14.42 6.35
CA LEU A 189 4.95 -14.50 5.33
C LEU A 189 4.77 -15.73 4.43
N ASP A 190 3.66 -16.49 4.53
CA ASP A 190 3.38 -17.73 3.78
C ASP A 190 4.57 -18.69 3.73
N LEU A 191 5.23 -18.85 4.87
CA LEU A 191 6.40 -19.70 4.95
C LEU A 191 5.97 -21.17 5.00
N PRO A 192 6.80 -22.09 4.46
CA PRO A 192 6.41 -23.49 4.40
C PRO A 192 6.02 -24.06 5.78
N PRO A 193 5.09 -25.02 5.83
CA PRO A 193 4.66 -25.63 7.09
C PRO A 193 5.84 -26.13 7.91
N HIS A 194 5.75 -25.93 9.22
CA HIS A 194 6.79 -26.29 10.19
C HIS A 194 8.13 -25.56 10.02
N THR A 195 8.13 -24.36 9.44
CA THR A 195 9.27 -23.46 9.51
C THR A 195 9.58 -23.15 10.98
N GLU A 196 10.85 -23.27 11.36
CA GLU A 196 11.37 -22.93 12.69
C GLU A 196 12.40 -21.82 12.54
N ILE A 197 12.23 -20.73 13.31
CA ILE A 197 13.17 -19.62 13.36
C ILE A 197 13.85 -19.64 14.72
N SER A 198 15.17 -19.73 14.73
CA SER A 198 15.98 -19.87 15.94
C SER A 198 17.17 -18.91 15.95
N PHE A 199 17.67 -18.62 17.15
CA PHE A 199 18.75 -17.66 17.39
C PHE A 199 19.89 -18.39 18.12
N PRO A 200 20.82 -19.04 17.39
CA PRO A 200 21.89 -19.85 17.99
C PRO A 200 22.82 -19.02 18.87
N ALA A 201 23.46 -19.65 19.86
CA ALA A 201 24.37 -18.96 20.78
C ALA A 201 25.58 -18.31 20.09
N GLY A 202 25.98 -18.81 18.92
CA GLY A 202 27.02 -18.22 18.07
C GLY A 202 26.61 -16.96 17.33
N GLY A 203 25.37 -16.49 17.52
CA GLY A 203 24.82 -15.32 16.84
C GLY A 203 24.21 -15.63 15.48
N GLY A 204 23.45 -14.66 14.96
CA GLY A 204 22.69 -14.72 13.72
C GLY A 204 21.29 -15.30 13.89
N VAL A 205 20.60 -15.41 12.75
CA VAL A 205 19.26 -16.00 12.66
C VAL A 205 19.36 -17.26 11.80
N GLU A 206 18.87 -18.38 12.32
CA GLU A 206 18.81 -19.66 11.61
C GLU A 206 17.35 -20.05 11.37
N ILE A 207 17.05 -20.40 10.12
CA ILE A 207 15.74 -20.82 9.68
C ILE A 207 15.83 -22.26 9.20
N ARG A 208 14.94 -23.10 9.70
CA ARG A 208 14.79 -24.49 9.25
C ARG A 208 13.42 -24.62 8.61
N SER A 209 13.39 -24.95 7.33
CA SER A 209 12.16 -25.09 6.55
C SER A 209 12.31 -26.22 5.54
N GLY A 210 11.20 -26.70 4.99
CA GLY A 210 11.21 -27.77 3.99
C GLY A 210 11.46 -29.19 4.54
N PRO A 211 11.59 -30.17 3.63
CA PRO A 211 11.62 -31.60 3.99
C PRO A 211 12.92 -32.05 4.67
N ASP A 212 14.06 -31.41 4.37
CA ASP A 212 15.36 -31.73 4.96
C ASP A 212 15.62 -30.99 6.28
N ARG A 213 14.87 -29.91 6.55
CA ARG A 213 14.98 -29.05 7.74
C ARG A 213 16.42 -28.62 8.04
N ALA A 214 17.23 -28.45 7.00
CA ALA A 214 18.59 -27.97 7.16
C ALA A 214 18.57 -26.53 7.68
N PRO A 215 19.48 -26.15 8.60
CA PRO A 215 19.57 -24.78 9.08
C PRO A 215 20.18 -23.88 7.99
N HIS A 216 19.44 -22.85 7.60
CA HIS A 216 19.89 -21.80 6.70
C HIS A 216 20.02 -20.48 7.45
N ARG A 217 21.09 -19.75 7.15
CA ARG A 217 21.27 -18.37 7.63
C ARG A 217 20.25 -17.46 6.96
N LEU A 218 19.72 -16.47 7.68
CA LEU A 218 18.78 -15.49 7.13
C LEU A 218 19.32 -14.79 5.88
N GLU A 219 20.63 -14.56 5.80
CA GLU A 219 21.32 -13.98 4.65
C GLU A 219 21.25 -14.84 3.37
N HIS A 220 20.98 -16.13 3.51
CA HIS A 220 20.85 -17.07 2.39
C HIS A 220 19.39 -17.31 1.99
N TRP A 221 18.46 -16.62 2.61
CA TRP A 221 17.04 -16.77 2.31
C TRP A 221 16.57 -15.85 1.20
N ALA A 222 15.41 -16.14 0.61
CA ALA A 222 14.87 -15.30 -0.47
C ALA A 222 14.65 -13.87 0.06
N ASP A 223 15.10 -12.88 -0.73
CA ASP A 223 15.12 -11.49 -0.31
C ASP A 223 13.75 -10.98 0.15
N GLY A 224 12.67 -11.44 -0.48
CA GLY A 224 11.33 -11.01 -0.11
C GLY A 224 10.94 -11.34 1.33
N TYR A 225 11.25 -12.55 1.79
CA TYR A 225 11.00 -12.94 3.18
C TYR A 225 11.96 -12.23 4.14
N ARG A 226 13.23 -12.12 3.76
CA ARG A 226 14.25 -11.47 4.59
C ARG A 226 13.90 -10.02 4.87
N LEU A 227 13.53 -9.26 3.84
CA LEU A 227 13.20 -7.84 3.98
C LEU A 227 11.92 -7.63 4.76
N ASN A 228 10.89 -8.46 4.52
CA ASN A 228 9.65 -8.40 5.30
C ASN A 228 9.87 -8.73 6.78
N PHE A 229 10.60 -9.80 7.07
CA PHE A 229 10.95 -10.16 8.44
C PHE A 229 11.77 -9.07 9.14
N THR A 230 12.65 -8.39 8.40
CA THR A 230 13.53 -7.36 8.94
C THR A 230 12.76 -6.13 9.41
N TRP A 231 11.84 -5.59 8.60
CA TRP A 231 11.08 -4.40 9.04
C TRP A 231 10.07 -4.73 10.13
N ILE A 232 9.47 -5.93 10.11
CA ILE A 232 8.58 -6.39 11.19
C ILE A 232 9.35 -6.51 12.50
N ALA A 233 10.57 -7.05 12.45
CA ALA A 233 11.45 -7.11 13.62
C ALA A 233 11.75 -5.70 14.14
N ASP A 234 12.17 -4.80 13.25
CA ASP A 234 12.43 -3.41 13.59
C ASP A 234 11.23 -2.74 14.28
N PHE A 235 10.02 -2.99 13.77
CA PHE A 235 8.78 -2.45 14.32
C PHE A 235 8.49 -2.94 15.73
N PHE A 236 8.70 -4.23 16.02
CA PHE A 236 8.64 -4.73 17.40
C PHE A 236 9.66 -4.03 18.30
N GLY A 237 10.87 -3.80 17.81
CA GLY A 237 11.91 -3.06 18.51
C GLY A 237 11.49 -1.63 18.85
N ALA A 238 10.90 -0.93 17.86
CA ALA A 238 10.34 0.41 18.03
C ALA A 238 9.21 0.44 19.06
N ALA A 239 8.26 -0.49 18.95
CA ALA A 239 7.11 -0.58 19.84
C ALA A 239 7.53 -0.86 21.30
N MET A 240 8.50 -1.75 21.52
CA MET A 240 9.05 -2.01 22.85
C MET A 240 9.76 -0.78 23.42
N ALA A 241 10.57 -0.09 22.61
CA ALA A 241 11.28 1.11 23.05
C ALA A 241 10.33 2.27 23.40
N ALA A 242 9.14 2.30 22.79
CA ALA A 242 8.11 3.31 23.02
C ALA A 242 7.05 2.91 24.07
N ASP A 243 7.20 1.76 24.74
CA ASP A 243 6.20 1.21 25.70
C ASP A 243 4.80 1.02 25.07
N ALA A 244 4.76 0.71 23.79
CA ALA A 244 3.55 0.51 22.99
C ALA A 244 3.15 -0.96 22.81
N LEU A 245 4.05 -1.87 23.17
CA LEU A 245 3.80 -3.30 23.28
C LEU A 245 3.60 -3.66 24.74
N THR A 246 2.47 -4.27 25.07
CA THR A 246 2.19 -4.76 26.42
C THR A 246 2.71 -6.19 26.61
N ARG A 247 2.86 -6.62 27.87
CA ARG A 247 3.36 -7.98 28.19
C ARG A 247 2.45 -9.11 27.69
N ASP A 248 1.15 -8.85 27.53
CA ASP A 248 0.20 -9.80 26.96
C ASP A 248 0.30 -9.93 25.42
N GLY A 249 1.18 -9.13 24.79
CA GLY A 249 1.43 -9.12 23.35
C GLY A 249 0.57 -8.12 22.58
N THR A 250 -0.22 -7.30 23.27
CA THR A 250 -1.08 -6.31 22.63
C THR A 250 -0.26 -5.10 22.21
N LEU A 251 -0.32 -4.76 20.92
CA LEU A 251 0.39 -3.63 20.35
C LEU A 251 -0.61 -2.55 19.94
N ARG A 252 -0.41 -1.32 20.45
CA ARG A 252 -1.25 -0.15 20.11
C ARG A 252 -0.40 0.97 19.54
N GLY A 253 -0.90 1.65 18.53
CA GLY A 253 -0.21 2.78 17.91
C GLY A 253 -0.74 3.06 16.51
N LEU A 254 0.05 3.83 15.75
CA LEU A 254 -0.16 4.10 14.34
C LEU A 254 1.05 3.61 13.54
N LEU A 255 0.81 2.77 12.54
CA LEU A 255 1.81 2.29 11.61
C LEU A 255 1.53 2.82 10.21
N LEU A 256 2.51 3.50 9.64
CA LEU A 256 2.47 4.04 8.28
C LEU A 256 3.33 3.16 7.37
N LEU A 257 2.77 2.56 6.34
CA LEU A 257 3.50 1.66 5.43
C LEU A 257 3.40 2.16 4.00
N ASP A 258 4.51 2.58 3.42
CA ASP A 258 4.57 2.91 2.00
C ASP A 258 4.88 1.66 1.18
N GLU A 259 4.14 1.43 0.09
CA GLU A 259 4.23 0.24 -0.77
C GLU A 259 4.27 -1.06 0.07
N ILE A 260 3.17 -1.39 0.73
CA ILE A 260 3.09 -2.53 1.66
C ILE A 260 3.47 -3.87 1.01
N GLU A 261 3.24 -4.02 -0.29
CA GLU A 261 3.60 -5.18 -1.10
C GLU A 261 5.08 -5.25 -1.47
N GLN A 262 5.86 -4.20 -1.20
CA GLN A 262 7.20 -4.13 -1.72
C GLN A 262 8.06 -5.25 -1.13
N HIS A 263 8.73 -6.00 -2.02
CA HIS A 263 9.48 -7.22 -1.72
C HIS A 263 8.60 -8.41 -1.31
N THR A 264 7.28 -8.32 -1.40
CA THR A 264 6.35 -9.41 -1.11
C THR A 264 6.04 -10.21 -2.37
N HIS A 265 6.11 -11.54 -2.30
CA HIS A 265 5.80 -12.40 -3.44
C HIS A 265 4.32 -12.27 -3.84
N PRO A 266 3.97 -12.23 -5.16
CA PRO A 266 2.59 -12.01 -5.60
C PRO A 266 1.55 -12.92 -4.95
N ASN A 267 1.87 -14.20 -4.76
CA ASN A 267 0.96 -15.21 -4.18
C ASN A 267 0.43 -14.91 -2.78
N ILE A 268 1.00 -13.93 -2.07
CA ILE A 268 0.65 -13.64 -0.67
C ILE A 268 0.16 -12.21 -0.51
N GLN A 269 0.15 -11.43 -1.60
CA GLN A 269 -0.26 -10.03 -1.57
C GLN A 269 -1.76 -9.89 -1.29
N ASP A 270 -2.59 -10.87 -1.69
CA ASP A 270 -4.03 -10.92 -1.43
C ASP A 270 -4.38 -11.35 0.01
N THR A 271 -3.46 -11.98 0.74
CA THR A 271 -3.67 -12.33 2.16
C THR A 271 -2.92 -11.41 3.12
N LEU A 272 -1.95 -10.62 2.64
CA LEU A 272 -1.07 -9.79 3.46
C LEU A 272 -1.81 -8.92 4.49
N VAL A 273 -2.84 -8.19 4.06
CA VAL A 273 -3.62 -7.31 4.96
C VAL A 273 -4.37 -8.12 6.02
N ILE A 274 -4.91 -9.28 5.64
CA ILE A 274 -5.64 -10.18 6.55
C ILE A 274 -4.69 -10.72 7.61
N GLU A 275 -3.51 -11.16 7.23
CA GLU A 275 -2.54 -11.74 8.15
C GLU A 275 -1.93 -10.68 9.11
N LEU A 276 -1.65 -9.48 8.61
CA LEU A 276 -1.17 -8.38 9.46
C LEU A 276 -2.24 -7.91 10.46
N LYS A 277 -3.54 -7.97 10.12
CA LYS A 277 -4.64 -7.74 11.07
C LYS A 277 -4.67 -8.77 12.19
N LYS A 278 -4.41 -10.04 11.89
CA LYS A 278 -4.32 -11.10 12.92
C LYS A 278 -3.12 -10.85 13.84
N LEU A 279 -2.01 -10.38 13.29
CA LEU A 279 -0.79 -10.10 14.06
C LEU A 279 -0.96 -8.90 15.01
N TRP A 280 -1.62 -7.83 14.55
CA TRP A 280 -1.82 -6.60 15.35
C TRP A 280 -3.28 -6.12 15.32
N PRO A 281 -4.18 -6.76 16.08
CA PRO A 281 -5.62 -6.48 16.02
C PRO A 281 -6.04 -5.11 16.58
N GLU A 282 -5.19 -4.45 17.38
CA GLU A 282 -5.48 -3.15 18.00
C GLU A 282 -4.64 -2.00 17.41
N LEU A 283 -3.80 -2.29 16.41
CA LEU A 283 -2.95 -1.31 15.75
C LEU A 283 -3.72 -0.59 14.64
N GLN A 284 -3.59 0.73 14.56
CA GLN A 284 -4.04 1.47 13.39
C GLN A 284 -2.96 1.45 12.32
N VAL A 285 -3.30 1.08 11.09
CA VAL A 285 -2.40 0.98 9.95
C VAL A 285 -2.94 1.82 8.80
N ILE A 286 -2.09 2.71 8.29
CA ILE A 286 -2.33 3.43 7.03
C ILE A 286 -1.25 3.00 6.06
N ALA A 287 -1.65 2.22 5.06
CA ALA A 287 -0.76 1.63 4.10
C ALA A 287 -1.00 2.21 2.71
N THR A 288 0.00 2.22 1.83
CA THR A 288 -0.15 2.52 0.41
C THR A 288 0.18 1.28 -0.41
N THR A 289 -0.44 1.16 -1.60
CA THR A 289 -0.09 0.09 -2.54
C THR A 289 -0.30 0.52 -3.98
N HIS A 290 0.46 -0.11 -4.88
CA HIS A 290 0.24 -0.11 -6.32
C HIS A 290 -0.22 -1.49 -6.82
N SER A 291 -0.30 -2.49 -5.95
CA SER A 291 -0.67 -3.85 -6.33
C SER A 291 -2.19 -4.05 -6.36
N PRO A 292 -2.76 -4.47 -7.51
CA PRO A 292 -4.16 -4.87 -7.56
C PRO A 292 -4.45 -6.11 -6.70
N LEU A 293 -3.45 -6.96 -6.42
CA LEU A 293 -3.63 -8.14 -5.59
C LEU A 293 -3.87 -7.76 -4.11
N VAL A 294 -3.15 -6.77 -3.60
CA VAL A 294 -3.39 -6.25 -2.24
C VAL A 294 -4.78 -5.63 -2.13
N VAL A 295 -5.23 -4.93 -3.18
CA VAL A 295 -6.57 -4.35 -3.22
C VAL A 295 -7.65 -5.43 -3.16
N LEU A 296 -7.51 -6.52 -3.92
CA LEU A 296 -8.45 -7.66 -3.88
C LEU A 296 -8.54 -8.31 -2.49
N GLY A 297 -7.42 -8.32 -1.76
CA GLY A 297 -7.31 -8.85 -0.40
C GLY A 297 -7.85 -7.95 0.71
N THR A 298 -8.26 -6.72 0.37
CA THR A 298 -8.64 -5.69 1.35
C THR A 298 -10.15 -5.52 1.42
N ASP A 299 -10.67 -5.21 2.60
CA ASP A 299 -12.08 -4.90 2.76
C ASP A 299 -12.40 -3.60 1.99
N PRO A 300 -13.46 -3.56 1.15
CA PRO A 300 -13.79 -2.36 0.38
C PRO A 300 -14.03 -1.11 1.25
N SER A 301 -14.52 -1.28 2.48
CA SER A 301 -14.71 -0.18 3.44
C SER A 301 -13.40 0.41 3.94
N GLU A 302 -12.27 -0.28 3.76
CA GLU A 302 -10.93 0.14 4.15
C GLU A 302 -10.13 0.78 3.01
N LEU A 303 -10.58 0.62 1.77
CA LEU A 303 -9.94 1.19 0.60
C LEU A 303 -10.26 2.69 0.49
N VAL A 304 -9.22 3.50 0.35
CA VAL A 304 -9.32 4.94 0.05
C VAL A 304 -8.56 5.22 -1.23
N VAL A 305 -9.24 5.79 -2.21
CA VAL A 305 -8.67 6.13 -3.51
C VAL A 305 -8.36 7.63 -3.55
N LEU A 306 -7.10 7.95 -3.82
CA LEU A 306 -6.65 9.31 -4.11
C LEU A 306 -6.73 9.57 -5.61
N LYS A 307 -7.52 10.57 -6.00
CA LYS A 307 -7.71 10.96 -7.41
C LYS A 307 -7.42 12.43 -7.59
N ARG A 308 -6.90 12.74 -8.78
CA ARG A 308 -6.74 14.12 -9.22
C ARG A 308 -7.94 14.48 -10.10
N ASP A 309 -8.64 15.55 -9.75
CA ASP A 309 -9.76 16.04 -10.55
C ASP A 309 -9.28 16.81 -11.80
N HIS A 310 -10.24 17.27 -12.61
CA HIS A 310 -10.00 18.02 -13.84
C HIS A 310 -9.33 19.38 -13.60
N LEU A 311 -9.36 19.91 -12.38
CA LEU A 311 -8.67 21.14 -11.98
C LEU A 311 -7.26 20.87 -11.43
N GLY A 312 -6.85 19.60 -11.38
CA GLY A 312 -5.56 19.19 -10.84
C GLY A 312 -5.55 19.05 -9.32
N LYS A 313 -6.69 19.21 -8.63
CA LYS A 313 -6.80 19.07 -7.17
C LYS A 313 -6.90 17.59 -6.80
N VAL A 314 -6.14 17.16 -5.80
CA VAL A 314 -6.24 15.80 -5.27
C VAL A 314 -7.38 15.73 -4.26
N ASN A 315 -8.21 14.71 -4.35
CA ASN A 315 -9.29 14.40 -3.41
C ASN A 315 -9.20 12.91 -2.99
N ALA A 316 -9.73 12.59 -1.80
CA ALA A 316 -9.83 11.22 -1.30
C ALA A 316 -11.29 10.76 -1.31
N GLU A 317 -11.52 9.56 -1.83
CA GLU A 317 -12.83 8.92 -1.88
C GLU A 317 -12.72 7.50 -1.31
N LEU A 318 -13.81 6.98 -0.74
CA LEU A 318 -13.84 5.55 -0.44
C LEU A 318 -13.86 4.75 -1.75
N GLY A 319 -13.25 3.57 -1.70
CA GLY A 319 -13.30 2.62 -2.81
C GLY A 319 -14.72 2.17 -3.16
N PRO A 320 -14.87 1.41 -4.26
CA PRO A 320 -16.11 0.72 -4.59
C PRO A 320 -16.65 -0.08 -3.40
N SER A 321 -17.98 -0.27 -3.30
CA SER A 321 -18.59 -0.98 -2.17
C SER A 321 -18.33 -2.48 -2.14
N SER A 322 -17.83 -3.07 -3.23
CA SER A 322 -17.54 -4.50 -3.34
C SER A 322 -16.57 -4.79 -4.49
N PHE A 323 -15.71 -5.80 -4.29
CA PHE A 323 -14.84 -6.37 -5.32
C PHE A 323 -15.21 -7.82 -5.68
N VAL A 324 -16.42 -8.27 -5.33
CA VAL A 324 -16.83 -9.65 -5.57
C VAL A 324 -16.81 -9.96 -7.07
N GLY A 325 -15.99 -10.93 -7.45
CA GLY A 325 -15.81 -11.36 -8.84
C GLY A 325 -14.79 -10.56 -9.66
N PHE A 326 -14.16 -9.54 -9.05
CA PHE A 326 -13.12 -8.76 -9.74
C PHE A 326 -11.84 -9.58 -9.85
N THR A 327 -11.18 -9.45 -11.00
CA THR A 327 -9.81 -9.92 -11.23
C THR A 327 -8.80 -8.80 -11.01
N ALA A 328 -7.51 -9.13 -10.99
CA ALA A 328 -6.46 -8.12 -10.91
C ALA A 328 -6.50 -7.15 -12.11
N GLU A 329 -6.88 -7.63 -13.29
CA GLU A 329 -7.06 -6.81 -14.49
C GLU A 329 -8.26 -5.86 -14.36
N ASP A 330 -9.36 -6.32 -13.76
CA ASP A 330 -10.52 -5.47 -13.49
C ASP A 330 -10.13 -4.33 -12.53
N ILE A 331 -9.41 -4.63 -11.45
CA ILE A 331 -8.92 -3.60 -10.51
C ILE A 331 -7.99 -2.58 -11.20
N LEU A 332 -7.08 -3.05 -12.06
CA LEU A 332 -6.18 -2.16 -12.80
C LEU A 332 -6.94 -1.23 -13.75
N THR A 333 -7.94 -1.77 -14.46
CA THR A 333 -8.71 -1.05 -15.49
C THR A 333 -9.88 -0.25 -14.94
N ASP A 334 -10.27 -0.49 -13.67
CA ASP A 334 -11.34 0.23 -13.01
C ASP A 334 -11.00 1.72 -12.86
N LYS A 335 -11.82 2.57 -13.47
CA LYS A 335 -11.68 4.04 -13.46
C LYS A 335 -11.80 4.64 -12.07
N ALA A 336 -12.49 3.95 -11.16
CA ALA A 336 -12.66 4.38 -9.79
C ALA A 336 -11.45 4.02 -8.90
N ILE A 337 -10.51 3.17 -9.37
CA ILE A 337 -9.35 2.72 -8.58
C ILE A 337 -8.02 3.16 -9.22
N PHE A 338 -7.55 2.45 -10.26
CA PHE A 338 -6.24 2.67 -10.88
C PHE A 338 -6.28 3.33 -12.26
N ASP A 339 -7.41 3.22 -12.99
CA ASP A 339 -7.59 3.77 -14.34
C ASP A 339 -6.39 3.49 -15.28
N THR A 340 -5.86 2.27 -15.21
CA THR A 340 -4.68 1.84 -15.94
C THR A 340 -5.08 0.94 -17.09
N ASP A 341 -4.56 1.24 -18.29
CA ASP A 341 -4.74 0.37 -19.44
C ASP A 341 -3.76 -0.81 -19.35
N ALA A 342 -4.31 -1.97 -18.97
CA ALA A 342 -3.61 -3.22 -18.70
C ALA A 342 -3.08 -3.97 -19.95
N ARG A 343 -3.21 -3.39 -21.15
CA ARG A 343 -2.74 -4.02 -22.40
C ARG A 343 -1.27 -3.76 -22.68
N SER A 344 -0.63 -4.65 -23.44
CA SER A 344 0.74 -4.41 -23.90
C SER A 344 0.79 -3.24 -24.90
N VAL A 345 1.94 -2.56 -24.99
CA VAL A 345 2.15 -1.46 -25.96
C VAL A 345 1.88 -1.93 -27.40
N SER A 346 2.26 -3.17 -27.71
CA SER A 346 2.03 -3.79 -29.02
C SER A 346 0.54 -3.99 -29.30
N ASP A 347 -0.23 -4.45 -28.31
CA ASP A 347 -1.67 -4.67 -28.46
C ASP A 347 -2.43 -3.34 -28.57
N LYS A 348 -1.99 -2.30 -27.85
CA LYS A 348 -2.53 -0.93 -27.97
C LYS A 348 -2.32 -0.39 -29.38
N ALA A 349 -1.10 -0.47 -29.90
CA ALA A 349 -0.79 -0.01 -31.26
C ALA A 349 -1.62 -0.77 -32.31
N MET A 350 -1.77 -2.08 -32.15
CA MET A 350 -2.62 -2.90 -33.04
C MET A 350 -4.09 -2.50 -32.94
N LEU A 351 -4.62 -2.26 -31.74
CA LEU A 351 -6.02 -1.83 -31.53
C LEU A 351 -6.27 -0.42 -32.06
N ASP A 352 -5.37 0.53 -31.84
CA ASP A 352 -5.50 1.90 -32.33
C ASP A 352 -5.45 1.94 -33.86
N GLN A 353 -4.58 1.13 -34.47
CA GLN A 353 -4.52 0.99 -35.92
C GLN A 353 -5.77 0.31 -36.47
N TYR A 354 -6.26 -0.74 -35.82
CA TYR A 354 -7.51 -1.39 -36.16
C TYR A 354 -8.68 -0.40 -36.11
N LYS A 355 -8.81 0.38 -35.02
CA LYS A 355 -9.85 1.41 -34.87
C LYS A 355 -9.81 2.45 -35.98
N LYS A 356 -8.63 3.01 -36.27
CA LYS A 356 -8.45 4.00 -37.36
C LYS A 356 -8.90 3.48 -38.72
N LEU A 357 -8.68 2.20 -38.99
CA LEU A 357 -9.09 1.57 -40.25
C LEU A 357 -10.59 1.25 -40.27
N THR A 358 -11.20 0.90 -39.13
CA THR A 358 -12.65 0.63 -39.03
C THR A 358 -13.53 1.87 -38.95
N GLU A 359 -12.98 3.02 -38.54
CA GLU A 359 -13.69 4.31 -38.50
C GLU A 359 -13.87 4.93 -39.90
N ARG A 360 -13.20 4.40 -40.92
CA ARG A 360 -13.33 4.80 -42.32
C ARG A 360 -14.37 3.94 -43.02
N ASP A 361 -15.10 4.52 -43.97
CA ASP A 361 -15.98 3.73 -44.83
C ASP A 361 -15.16 2.70 -45.60
N ASP A 362 -15.70 1.49 -45.73
CA ASP A 362 -14.99 0.35 -46.33
C ASP A 362 -14.50 0.72 -47.75
N ASP A 363 -15.32 1.47 -48.50
CA ASP A 363 -15.04 1.93 -49.87
C ASP A 363 -13.86 2.91 -49.97
N ASP A 364 -13.46 3.55 -48.87
CA ASP A 364 -12.32 4.48 -48.79
C ASP A 364 -11.00 3.78 -48.42
N LEU A 365 -11.02 2.47 -48.12
CA LEU A 365 -9.84 1.69 -47.77
C LEU A 365 -9.12 1.15 -49.01
N GLN A 366 -7.81 1.44 -49.11
CA GLN A 366 -6.95 0.88 -50.15
C GLN A 366 -6.82 -0.65 -50.01
N PRO A 367 -6.51 -1.38 -51.10
CA PRO A 367 -6.36 -2.83 -51.06
C PRO A 367 -5.36 -3.34 -50.00
N ASP A 368 -4.27 -2.60 -49.79
CA ASP A 368 -3.26 -2.92 -48.76
C ASP A 368 -3.79 -2.69 -47.35
N GLU A 369 -4.59 -1.63 -47.14
CA GLU A 369 -5.23 -1.31 -45.84
C GLU A 369 -6.29 -2.36 -45.46
N ARG A 370 -7.05 -2.86 -46.44
CA ARG A 370 -8.02 -3.97 -46.21
C ARG A 370 -7.31 -5.27 -45.82
N LYS A 371 -6.18 -5.56 -46.45
CA LYS A 371 -5.35 -6.73 -46.12
C LYS A 371 -4.76 -6.60 -44.71
N GLU A 372 -4.29 -5.40 -44.35
CA GLU A 372 -3.80 -5.10 -43.01
C GLU A 372 -4.92 -5.22 -41.95
N LEU A 373 -6.10 -4.69 -42.22
CA LEU A 373 -7.27 -4.80 -41.35
C LEU A 373 -7.65 -6.27 -41.09
N ALA A 374 -7.64 -7.11 -42.14
CA ALA A 374 -7.90 -8.55 -42.01
C ALA A 374 -6.83 -9.26 -41.15
N GLN A 375 -5.56 -8.89 -41.30
CA GLN A 375 -4.47 -9.42 -40.49
C GLN A 375 -4.56 -9.00 -39.02
N LEU A 376 -4.87 -7.72 -38.76
CA LEU A 376 -5.08 -7.20 -37.41
C LEU A 376 -6.28 -7.87 -36.72
N SER A 377 -7.41 -8.00 -37.44
CA SER A 377 -8.60 -8.70 -36.95
C SER A 377 -8.31 -10.15 -36.54
N SER A 378 -7.57 -10.89 -37.38
CA SER A 378 -7.16 -12.28 -37.10
C SER A 378 -6.26 -12.39 -35.86
N ARG A 379 -5.27 -11.51 -35.73
CA ARG A 379 -4.38 -11.46 -34.56
C ARG A 379 -5.14 -11.10 -33.28
N LEU A 380 -6.05 -10.13 -33.34
CA LEU A 380 -6.87 -9.73 -32.19
C LEU A 380 -7.83 -10.84 -31.74
N ARG A 381 -8.43 -11.60 -32.67
CA ARG A 381 -9.24 -12.79 -32.32
C ARG A 381 -8.42 -13.86 -31.57
N GLY A 382 -7.17 -14.05 -31.99
CA GLY A 382 -6.23 -14.96 -31.31
C GLY A 382 -5.89 -14.53 -29.88
N LEU A 383 -5.90 -13.22 -29.59
CA LEU A 383 -5.65 -12.67 -28.26
C LEU A 383 -6.86 -12.79 -27.32
N THR A 384 -8.09 -12.70 -27.85
CA THR A 384 -9.33 -12.82 -27.05
C THR A 384 -9.76 -14.27 -26.78
N GLY A 385 -9.21 -15.24 -27.51
CA GLY A 385 -9.50 -16.66 -27.35
C GLY A 385 -8.80 -17.26 -26.13
N ARG A 386 -9.31 -17.00 -24.92
CA ARG A 386 -9.01 -17.85 -23.76
C ARG A 386 -9.47 -19.27 -24.09
N SER A 387 -8.50 -20.15 -24.30
CA SER A 387 -8.71 -21.57 -24.52
C SER A 387 -9.30 -22.18 -23.23
N THR A 388 -10.61 -22.42 -23.18
CA THR A 388 -11.17 -23.37 -22.21
C THR A 388 -10.90 -24.79 -22.72
N PRO A 389 -10.35 -25.71 -21.90
CA PRO A 389 -9.94 -27.04 -22.35
C PRO A 389 -11.04 -27.96 -22.92
N ASP A 390 -12.33 -27.64 -22.73
CA ASP A 390 -13.44 -28.58 -23.04
C ASP A 390 -14.19 -28.31 -24.36
N GLY A 391 -13.62 -27.54 -25.28
CA GLY A 391 -14.29 -27.17 -26.53
C GLY A 391 -13.92 -27.96 -27.79
N GLN A 392 -13.21 -29.08 -27.71
CA GLN A 392 -12.59 -29.73 -28.89
C GLN A 392 -13.51 -30.62 -29.76
N GLU A 393 -14.81 -30.74 -29.49
CA GLU A 393 -15.69 -31.62 -30.29
C GLU A 393 -16.83 -30.93 -31.06
N ALA A 394 -16.95 -29.60 -31.04
CA ALA A 394 -17.99 -28.89 -31.81
C ALA A 394 -17.48 -28.24 -33.12
N SER A 395 -16.21 -28.43 -33.49
CA SER A 395 -15.69 -27.92 -34.75
C SER A 395 -15.88 -28.96 -35.85
N HIS A 396 -17.00 -28.92 -36.58
CA HIS A 396 -17.04 -29.26 -38.01
C HIS A 396 -18.42 -29.07 -38.70
N ARG A 397 -19.48 -28.62 -38.01
CA ARG A 397 -20.78 -28.31 -38.66
C ARG A 397 -21.51 -27.15 -37.99
N ALA A 398 -21.05 -25.92 -38.22
CA ALA A 398 -21.85 -24.71 -37.91
C ALA A 398 -21.36 -23.45 -38.66
N VAL A 399 -20.69 -23.61 -39.81
CA VAL A 399 -20.02 -22.46 -40.48
C VAL A 399 -21.00 -21.47 -41.13
N ASP A 400 -22.28 -21.83 -41.33
CA ASP A 400 -23.24 -20.93 -42.00
C ASP A 400 -24.32 -20.32 -41.07
N GLU A 401 -24.50 -20.85 -39.84
CA GLU A 401 -25.46 -20.28 -38.86
C GLU A 401 -24.80 -19.29 -37.89
N ASP A 402 -23.48 -19.37 -37.69
CA ASP A 402 -22.74 -18.50 -36.77
C ASP A 402 -22.51 -17.08 -37.32
N GLU A 403 -22.53 -16.87 -38.65
CA GLU A 403 -22.33 -15.54 -39.24
C GLU A 403 -23.54 -14.61 -38.98
N ALA A 404 -24.76 -15.19 -38.95
CA ALA A 404 -25.98 -14.46 -38.61
C ALA A 404 -26.07 -14.13 -37.11
N ASN A 405 -25.57 -15.03 -36.25
CA ASN A 405 -25.49 -14.79 -34.81
C ASN A 405 -24.41 -13.76 -34.46
N LEU A 406 -23.27 -13.77 -35.16
CA LEU A 406 -22.17 -12.82 -34.98
C LEU A 406 -22.57 -11.38 -35.31
N VAL A 407 -23.37 -11.18 -36.37
CA VAL A 407 -23.92 -9.85 -36.72
C VAL A 407 -24.92 -9.36 -35.66
N ASN A 408 -25.67 -10.27 -35.05
CA ASN A 408 -26.61 -9.91 -33.97
C ASN A 408 -25.88 -9.62 -32.65
N ASP A 409 -24.82 -10.36 -32.32
CA ASP A 409 -23.99 -10.10 -31.13
C ASP A 409 -23.20 -8.80 -31.27
N LEU A 410 -22.71 -8.48 -32.47
CA LEU A 410 -22.05 -7.19 -32.76
C LEU A 410 -23.03 -6.02 -32.70
N LYS A 411 -24.30 -6.20 -33.10
CA LYS A 411 -25.37 -5.21 -32.91
C LYS A 411 -25.73 -5.05 -31.43
N ALA A 412 -25.78 -6.13 -30.65
CA ALA A 412 -26.02 -6.08 -29.21
C ALA A 412 -24.87 -5.39 -28.44
N LEU A 413 -23.63 -5.60 -28.86
CA LEU A 413 -22.45 -4.86 -28.38
C LEU A 413 -22.53 -3.37 -28.70
N ARG A 414 -23.01 -3.02 -29.90
CA ARG A 414 -23.21 -1.63 -30.32
C ARG A 414 -24.26 -0.90 -29.48
N GLU A 415 -25.40 -1.54 -29.19
CA GLU A 415 -26.44 -0.99 -28.31
C GLU A 415 -26.00 -0.90 -26.84
N LYS A 416 -25.23 -1.88 -26.34
CA LYS A 416 -24.77 -1.93 -24.94
C LYS A 416 -23.69 -0.90 -24.61
N TYR A 417 -22.85 -0.54 -25.57
CA TYR A 417 -21.71 0.37 -25.37
C TYR A 417 -21.85 1.71 -26.10
N GLY A 418 -23.01 1.99 -26.73
CA GLY A 418 -23.33 3.29 -27.33
C GLY A 418 -22.37 3.73 -28.45
N LEU A 419 -22.00 2.80 -29.34
CA LEU A 419 -21.14 3.04 -30.52
C LEU A 419 -21.92 3.34 -31.80
#